data_AF-A0A7S0JLE4-F1
#
_entry.id   AF-A0A7S0JLE4-F1
#
_cell.length_a   1.000
_cell.length_b   1.000
_cell.length_c   1.000
_cell.angle_alpha   90.00
_cell.angle_beta   90.00
_cell.angle_gamma   90.00
#
_symmetry.space_group_name_H-M   'P 1'
#
loop_
_entity.id
_entity.type
_entity.pdbx_description
1 polymer ?
#
loop_
_entity_poly.entity_id
_entity_poly.type
_entity_poly.pdbx_seq_one_letter_code
_entity_poly.pdbx_strand_id
1 'polypeptide(L)'
;RALTSTGKTLTVEYTADTPSLATLTSYGAGKEALPSLTIERSLGVSQSMPDTIDEKTDDVSVTLTRKHAREAALTVRNGQFEVEAAARYLGYAKQNKYKKRIDVLIKPLTDVAAATVAPHGLIGQTFDGDGVAVDGAVDDYTPA
;
A
#
# COMPACT_ATOMS: atom_id res chain seq x y z
N ARG A 1 -1.82 4.37 4.11
CA ARG A 1 -2.71 4.87 5.17
C ARG A 1 -4.15 4.69 4.70
N ALA A 2 -5.03 4.10 5.50
CA ALA A 2 -6.45 3.90 5.19
C ALA A 2 -7.29 4.49 6.33
N LEU A 3 -8.38 5.18 5.98
CA LEU A 3 -9.40 5.61 6.94
C LEU A 3 -10.44 4.51 7.07
N THR A 4 -10.79 4.14 8.30
CA THR A 4 -11.86 3.17 8.56
C THR A 4 -13.22 3.87 8.67
N SER A 5 -14.29 3.10 8.46
CA SER A 5 -15.69 3.46 8.70
C SER A 5 -15.97 3.98 10.10
N THR A 6 -15.17 3.63 11.12
CA THR A 6 -15.32 4.14 12.49
C THR A 6 -14.52 5.43 12.75
N GLY A 7 -13.85 5.97 11.72
CA GLY A 7 -13.04 7.18 11.81
C GLY A 7 -11.61 6.95 12.33
N LYS A 8 -11.18 5.69 12.51
CA LYS A 8 -9.79 5.36 12.85
C LYS A 8 -8.91 5.50 11.62
N THR A 9 -7.65 5.83 11.84
CA THR A 9 -6.62 5.74 10.79
C THR A 9 -5.84 4.44 10.97
N LEU A 10 -5.65 3.67 9.91
CA LEU A 10 -4.72 2.55 9.84
C LEU A 10 -3.54 2.90 8.91
N THR A 11 -2.33 2.90 9.44
CA THR A 11 -1.10 2.91 8.65
C THR A 11 -0.59 1.50 8.49
N VAL A 12 -0.16 1.14 7.28
CA VAL A 12 0.40 -0.18 6.97
C VAL A 12 1.75 0.06 6.33
N GLU A 13 2.80 -0.47 6.95
CA GLU A 13 4.16 -0.46 6.42
C GLU A 13 4.51 -1.86 5.92
N TYR A 14 5.08 -1.95 4.72
CA TYR A 14 5.48 -3.22 4.12
C TYR A 14 7.00 -3.30 4.00
N THR A 15 7.60 -4.26 4.70
CA THR A 15 9.01 -4.60 4.54
C THR A 15 9.14 -5.86 3.70
N ALA A 16 9.57 -5.69 2.45
CA ALA A 16 9.75 -6.75 1.48
C ALA A 16 11.06 -7.55 1.69
N ASP A 17 11.50 -7.76 2.93
CA ASP A 17 12.71 -8.51 3.24
C ASP A 17 12.43 -10.03 3.37
N THR A 18 13.25 -10.74 4.13
CA THR A 18 13.30 -12.19 4.24
C THR A 18 13.32 -12.57 5.74
N PRO A 19 12.15 -12.74 6.40
CA PRO A 19 10.80 -12.83 5.83
C PRO A 19 10.20 -11.46 5.48
N SER A 20 9.13 -11.49 4.70
CA SER A 20 8.36 -10.28 4.41
C SER A 20 7.41 -10.00 5.57
N LEU A 21 7.35 -8.74 5.99
CA LEU A 21 6.65 -8.29 7.18
C LEU A 21 5.72 -7.13 6.84
N ALA A 22 4.59 -7.04 7.53
CA ALA A 22 3.72 -5.87 7.50
C ALA A 22 3.48 -5.37 8.92
N THR A 23 3.72 -4.08 9.16
CA THR A 23 3.44 -3.43 10.44
C THR A 23 2.20 -2.57 10.30
N LEU A 24 1.22 -2.82 11.16
CA LEU A 24 -0.07 -2.13 11.19
C LEU A 24 -0.11 -1.25 12.41
N THR A 25 -0.29 0.06 12.20
CA THR A 25 -0.43 1.05 13.27
C THR A 25 -1.80 1.69 13.16
N SER A 26 -2.65 1.44 14.15
CA SER A 26 -3.98 2.06 14.21
C SER A 26 -4.00 3.23 15.19
N TYR A 27 -4.67 4.31 14.80
CA TYR A 27 -4.88 5.51 15.60
C TYR A 27 -6.38 5.69 15.88
N GLY A 28 -6.72 6.06 17.11
CA GLY A 28 -8.10 6.30 17.55
C GLY A 28 -8.83 7.38 16.73
N ALA A 29 -10.17 7.38 16.81
CA ALA A 29 -11.02 8.35 16.11
C ALA A 29 -11.02 9.71 16.83
N GLY A 30 -10.79 10.81 16.09
CA GLY A 30 -10.80 12.18 16.62
C GLY A 30 -9.73 13.11 16.03
N LYS A 31 -9.85 14.43 16.23
CA LYS A 31 -8.92 15.46 15.70
C LYS A 31 -7.54 15.46 16.36
N GLU A 32 -7.39 14.80 17.51
CA GLU A 32 -6.11 14.61 18.17
C GLU A 32 -5.99 13.14 18.54
N ALA A 33 -5.28 12.38 17.71
CA ALA A 33 -4.90 11.02 18.03
C ALA A 33 -3.98 11.07 19.26
N LEU A 34 -4.55 10.85 20.45
CA LEU A 34 -3.76 10.70 21.67
C LEU A 34 -2.82 9.48 21.49
N PRO A 35 -1.51 9.61 21.77
CA PRO A 35 -0.55 8.52 21.60
C PRO A 35 -0.96 7.22 22.33
N SER A 36 -1.72 7.35 23.42
CA SER A 36 -2.25 6.26 24.25
C SER A 36 -3.31 5.39 23.59
N LEU A 37 -3.83 5.77 22.40
CA LEU A 37 -4.76 4.97 21.60
C LEU A 37 -4.11 4.36 20.35
N THR A 38 -2.77 4.35 20.30
CA THR A 38 -2.02 3.72 19.21
C THR A 38 -1.90 2.23 19.49
N ILE A 39 -2.40 1.40 18.57
CA ILE A 39 -2.20 -0.05 18.64
C ILE A 39 -1.35 -0.47 17.45
N GLU A 40 -0.22 -1.10 17.74
CA GLU A 40 0.71 -1.66 16.76
C GLU A 40 0.58 -3.19 16.70
N ARG A 41 0.59 -3.74 15.49
CA ARG A 41 0.56 -5.18 15.23
C ARG A 41 1.52 -5.50 14.07
N SER A 42 2.17 -6.66 14.13
CA SER A 42 3.08 -7.12 13.08
C SER A 42 2.55 -8.43 12.48
N LEU A 43 2.49 -8.49 11.16
CA LEU A 43 2.13 -9.68 10.39
C LEU A 43 3.40 -10.17 9.68
N GLY A 44 3.66 -11.47 9.77
CA GLY A 44 4.83 -12.07 9.12
C GLY A 44 4.47 -13.39 8.46
N VAL A 45 4.85 -13.53 7.21
CA VAL A 45 4.68 -14.78 6.44
C VAL A 45 5.99 -15.56 6.36
N SER A 46 5.89 -16.84 6.06
CA SER A 46 7.02 -17.72 5.83
C SER A 46 8.01 -17.14 4.81
N GLN A 47 9.28 -17.46 4.99
CA GLN A 47 10.34 -17.06 4.06
C GLN A 47 10.22 -17.81 2.72
N SER A 48 9.75 -19.06 2.74
CA SER A 48 9.88 -19.97 1.60
C SER A 48 8.61 -20.74 1.25
N MET A 49 7.77 -21.04 2.23
CA MET A 49 6.55 -21.84 2.05
C MET A 49 5.35 -20.94 1.78
N PRO A 50 4.40 -21.33 0.92
CA PRO A 50 3.18 -20.58 0.76
C PRO A 50 2.38 -20.51 2.06
N ASP A 51 2.01 -19.31 2.48
CA ASP A 51 1.16 -19.03 3.63
C ASP A 51 0.53 -17.65 3.49
N THR A 52 -0.49 -17.38 4.31
CA THR A 52 -1.26 -16.13 4.27
C THR A 52 -1.71 -15.77 5.68
N ILE A 53 -1.62 -14.49 5.99
CA ILE A 53 -2.17 -13.88 7.19
C ILE A 53 -3.12 -12.77 6.78
N ASP A 54 -4.34 -12.83 7.30
CA ASP A 54 -5.36 -11.82 7.11
C ASP A 54 -5.63 -11.12 8.43
N GLU A 55 -5.68 -9.79 8.40
CA GLU A 55 -6.06 -8.95 9.52
C GLU A 55 -7.13 -7.95 9.07
N LYS A 56 -8.14 -7.75 9.92
CA LYS A 56 -9.22 -6.80 9.63
C LYS A 56 -9.34 -5.76 10.74
N THR A 57 -9.38 -4.50 10.36
CA THR A 57 -9.70 -3.37 11.25
C THR A 57 -10.93 -2.67 10.70
N ASP A 58 -12.07 -2.85 11.37
CA ASP A 58 -13.39 -2.39 10.94
C ASP A 58 -13.73 -2.89 9.51
N ASP A 59 -13.74 -2.01 8.51
CA ASP A 59 -13.97 -2.28 7.07
C ASP A 59 -12.69 -2.37 6.24
N VAL A 60 -11.52 -2.14 6.84
CA VAL A 60 -10.22 -2.25 6.16
C VAL A 60 -9.66 -3.66 6.39
N SER A 61 -9.34 -4.37 5.31
CA SER A 61 -8.64 -5.66 5.36
C SER A 61 -7.20 -5.50 4.90
N VAL A 62 -6.29 -6.16 5.59
CA VAL A 62 -4.86 -6.27 5.27
C VAL A 62 -4.50 -7.73 5.16
N THR A 63 -4.03 -8.14 3.99
CA THR A 63 -3.64 -9.52 3.68
C THR A 63 -2.17 -9.54 3.31
N LEU A 64 -1.37 -10.30 4.04
CA LEU A 64 0.02 -10.59 3.67
C LEU A 64 0.11 -12.05 3.24
N THR A 65 0.53 -12.28 2.00
CA THR A 65 0.61 -13.62 1.40
C THR A 65 2.02 -13.89 0.89
N ARG A 66 2.59 -15.03 1.26
CA ARG A 66 3.68 -15.66 0.50
C ARG A 66 3.06 -16.57 -0.55
N LYS A 67 3.22 -16.24 -1.83
CA LYS A 67 2.71 -17.11 -2.92
C LYS A 67 3.66 -18.28 -3.18
N HIS A 68 4.97 -18.00 -3.13
CA HIS A 68 6.06 -18.97 -3.17
C HIS A 68 7.37 -18.28 -2.74
N ALA A 69 8.48 -19.01 -2.62
CA ALA A 69 9.79 -18.52 -2.14
C ALA A 69 10.40 -17.30 -2.86
N ARG A 70 9.79 -16.83 -3.96
CA ARG A 70 10.25 -15.69 -4.78
C ARG A 70 9.26 -14.55 -4.87
N GLU A 71 8.09 -14.68 -4.25
CA GLU A 71 7.01 -13.69 -4.31
C GLU A 71 6.23 -13.65 -3.00
N ALA A 72 6.18 -12.47 -2.38
CA ALA A 72 5.17 -12.14 -1.38
C ALA A 72 4.41 -10.90 -1.82
N ALA A 73 3.17 -10.76 -1.38
CA ALA A 73 2.33 -9.62 -1.68
C ALA A 73 1.61 -9.16 -0.41
N LEU A 74 1.57 -7.84 -0.22
CA LEU A 74 0.70 -7.20 0.75
C LEU A 74 -0.47 -6.58 -0.01
N THR A 75 -1.69 -6.91 0.38
CA THR A 75 -2.92 -6.30 -0.14
C THR A 75 -3.63 -5.55 0.98
N VAL A 76 -3.89 -4.27 0.76
CA VAL A 76 -4.70 -3.42 1.65
C VAL A 76 -5.96 -3.04 0.89
N ARG A 77 -7.12 -3.29 1.50
CA ARG A 77 -8.42 -3.06 0.86
C ARG A 77 -9.39 -2.39 1.81
N ASN A 78 -10.15 -1.43 1.29
CA ASN A 78 -11.35 -0.90 1.94
C ASN A 78 -12.53 -0.91 0.96
N GLY A 79 -13.60 -0.17 1.26
CA GLY A 79 -14.77 -0.08 0.36
C GLY A 79 -14.52 0.66 -0.97
N GLN A 80 -13.41 1.38 -1.11
CA GLN A 80 -13.14 2.26 -2.26
C GLN A 80 -11.99 1.77 -3.13
N PHE A 81 -10.94 1.22 -2.52
CA PHE A 81 -9.72 0.82 -3.20
C PHE A 81 -9.19 -0.51 -2.68
N GLU A 82 -8.50 -1.22 -3.56
CA GLU A 82 -7.60 -2.32 -3.26
C GLU A 82 -6.21 -1.94 -3.76
N VAL A 83 -5.22 -1.99 -2.88
CA VAL A 83 -3.82 -1.71 -3.17
C VAL A 83 -3.02 -2.97 -2.91
N GLU A 84 -2.36 -3.52 -3.94
CA GLU A 84 -1.44 -4.64 -3.80
C GLU A 84 0.00 -4.15 -4.03
N ALA A 85 0.91 -4.51 -3.13
CA ALA A 85 2.35 -4.38 -3.30
C ALA A 85 2.98 -5.76 -3.33
N ALA A 86 3.38 -6.24 -4.51
CA ALA A 86 4.00 -7.54 -4.70
C ALA A 86 5.52 -7.42 -4.83
N ALA A 87 6.25 -8.04 -3.90
CA ALA A 87 7.70 -8.12 -3.93
C ALA A 87 8.17 -9.37 -4.66
N ARG A 88 8.91 -9.20 -5.75
CA ARG A 88 9.44 -10.28 -6.58
C ARG A 88 10.94 -10.10 -6.81
N TYR A 89 11.70 -11.20 -6.84
CA TYR A 89 13.09 -11.09 -7.32
C TYR A 89 13.14 -10.64 -8.77
N LEU A 90 14.09 -9.77 -9.10
CA LEU A 90 14.43 -9.50 -10.50
C LEU A 90 14.81 -10.81 -11.21
N GLY A 91 14.54 -10.87 -12.53
CA GLY A 91 15.00 -11.96 -13.38
C GLY A 91 16.50 -12.18 -13.22
N TYR A 92 17.00 -13.41 -13.38
CA TYR A 92 18.42 -13.73 -13.11
C TYR A 92 18.87 -13.29 -11.70
N ALA A 93 18.13 -13.70 -10.68
CA ALA A 93 18.29 -13.21 -9.29
C ALA A 93 19.74 -13.26 -8.77
N LYS A 94 20.51 -14.30 -9.10
CA LYS A 94 21.92 -14.41 -8.68
C LYS A 94 22.77 -13.26 -9.26
N GLN A 95 22.62 -12.98 -10.55
CA GLN A 95 23.29 -11.88 -11.25
C GLN A 95 22.83 -10.52 -10.73
N ASN A 96 21.53 -10.41 -10.39
CA ASN A 96 20.93 -9.21 -9.82
C ASN A 96 21.05 -9.11 -8.29
N LYS A 97 21.97 -9.88 -7.67
CA LYS A 97 22.26 -9.86 -6.22
C LYS A 97 21.01 -10.00 -5.35
N TYR A 98 20.05 -10.79 -5.81
CA TYR A 98 18.76 -11.04 -5.15
C TYR A 98 17.96 -9.76 -4.84
N LYS A 99 18.17 -8.68 -5.60
CA LYS A 99 17.34 -7.49 -5.51
C LYS A 99 15.89 -7.81 -5.88
N LYS A 100 14.97 -7.17 -5.17
CA LYS A 100 13.53 -7.30 -5.40
C LYS A 100 13.00 -6.06 -6.11
N ARG A 101 12.04 -6.28 -7.01
CA ARG A 101 11.17 -5.26 -7.58
C ARG A 101 9.86 -5.29 -6.78
N ILE A 102 9.33 -4.11 -6.47
CA ILE A 102 7.99 -3.96 -5.88
C ILE A 102 7.06 -3.56 -7.01
N ASP A 103 6.12 -4.44 -7.33
CA ASP A 103 5.04 -4.19 -8.27
C ASP A 103 3.84 -3.66 -7.49
N VAL A 104 3.41 -2.42 -7.75
CA VAL A 104 2.28 -1.79 -7.08
C VAL A 104 1.09 -1.74 -8.02
N LEU A 105 -0.03 -2.33 -7.60
CA LEU A 105 -1.32 -2.24 -8.25
C LEU A 105 -2.27 -1.45 -7.36
N ILE A 106 -2.97 -0.47 -7.94
CA ILE A 106 -4.04 0.28 -7.28
C ILE A 106 -5.30 0.07 -8.12
N LYS A 107 -6.31 -0.53 -7.50
CA LYS A 107 -7.58 -0.86 -8.15
C LYS A 107 -8.73 -0.11 -7.47
N PRO A 108 -9.45 0.77 -8.18
CA PRO A 108 -10.70 1.30 -7.66
C PRO A 108 -11.75 0.18 -7.58
N LEU A 109 -12.51 0.16 -6.49
CA LEU A 109 -13.62 -0.77 -6.25
C LEU A 109 -14.99 -0.12 -6.46
N THR A 110 -14.99 1.20 -6.68
CA THR A 110 -16.16 2.01 -7.00
C THR A 110 -15.95 2.67 -8.36
N ASP A 111 -17.04 3.16 -8.97
CA ASP A 111 -16.96 3.97 -10.18
C ASP A 111 -16.31 5.32 -9.84
N VAL A 112 -15.04 5.48 -10.23
CA VAL A 112 -14.27 6.69 -10.01
C VAL A 112 -14.75 7.87 -10.86
N ALA A 113 -15.39 7.62 -12.02
CA ALA A 113 -15.94 8.68 -12.86
C ALA A 113 -17.22 9.27 -12.27
N ALA A 114 -17.93 8.51 -11.45
CA ALA A 114 -19.12 8.96 -10.72
C ALA A 114 -18.80 9.53 -9.32
N ALA A 115 -17.53 9.57 -8.91
CA ALA A 115 -17.14 10.09 -7.62
C ALA A 115 -17.34 11.62 -7.57
N THR A 116 -17.94 12.13 -6.48
CA THR A 116 -18.13 13.58 -6.28
C THR A 116 -16.81 14.36 -6.28
N VAL A 117 -15.73 13.69 -5.87
CA VAL A 117 -14.36 14.19 -5.89
C VAL A 117 -13.53 13.12 -6.58
N ALA A 118 -12.88 13.46 -7.68
CA ALA A 118 -11.95 12.53 -8.33
C ALA A 118 -10.86 12.13 -7.33
N PRO A 119 -10.34 10.89 -7.38
CA PRO A 119 -9.27 10.47 -6.48
C PRO A 119 -7.93 11.05 -6.93
N HIS A 120 -7.76 12.37 -6.75
CA HIS A 120 -6.51 13.06 -7.05
C HIS A 120 -5.39 12.50 -6.16
N GLY A 121 -4.17 12.41 -6.72
CA GLY A 121 -2.97 12.14 -5.93
C GLY A 121 -2.66 10.67 -5.60
N LEU A 122 -3.30 9.69 -6.27
CA LEU A 122 -2.94 8.27 -6.09
C LEU A 122 -1.54 7.95 -6.67
N ILE A 123 -1.31 8.22 -7.97
CA ILE A 123 0.02 8.22 -8.64
C ILE A 123 -0.10 9.11 -9.89
N GLY A 124 0.77 10.13 -10.06
CA GLY A 124 0.88 10.91 -11.31
C GLY A 124 -0.33 11.79 -11.62
N GLN A 125 -0.20 13.11 -11.41
CA GLN A 125 -1.24 14.13 -11.58
C GLN A 125 -1.60 14.40 -13.06
N THR A 126 -2.20 13.45 -13.78
CA THR A 126 -2.47 13.67 -15.22
C THR A 126 -3.85 13.29 -15.72
N PHE A 127 -4.73 12.71 -14.91
CA PHE A 127 -6.05 12.31 -15.41
C PHE A 127 -7.16 12.29 -14.36
N ASP A 128 -7.83 13.43 -14.18
CA ASP A 128 -9.09 13.59 -13.44
C ASP A 128 -10.27 13.95 -14.37
N GLY A 129 -10.03 14.17 -15.67
CA GLY A 129 -11.08 14.33 -16.67
C GLY A 129 -11.83 15.65 -16.59
N ASP A 130 -11.34 16.62 -15.82
CA ASP A 130 -11.91 17.96 -15.72
C ASP A 130 -11.47 18.89 -16.88
N GLY A 131 -10.58 18.40 -17.74
CA GLY A 131 -10.04 19.14 -18.88
C GLY A 131 -8.92 20.13 -18.52
N VAL A 132 -8.40 20.08 -17.29
CA VAL A 132 -7.36 20.97 -16.78
C VAL A 132 -6.04 20.19 -16.63
N ALA A 133 -5.07 20.51 -17.49
CA ALA A 133 -3.73 19.99 -17.33
C ALA A 133 -3.01 20.73 -16.19
N VAL A 134 -2.46 20.00 -15.23
CA VAL A 134 -1.50 20.53 -14.24
C VAL A 134 -0.10 20.27 -14.77
N ASP A 135 0.60 21.34 -15.19
CA ASP A 135 2.01 21.24 -15.56
C ASP A 135 2.86 21.28 -14.29
N GLY A 136 3.54 20.17 -13.99
CA GLY A 136 4.45 20.09 -12.85
C GLY A 136 5.70 20.95 -13.10
N ALA A 137 6.28 21.52 -12.05
CA ALA A 137 7.58 22.17 -12.19
C ALA A 137 8.62 21.15 -12.70
N VAL A 138 9.35 21.52 -13.75
CA VAL A 138 10.46 20.72 -14.28
C VAL A 138 11.66 20.93 -13.36
N ASP A 139 12.26 19.84 -12.87
CA ASP A 139 13.51 19.91 -12.11
C ASP A 139 14.61 20.54 -12.98
N ASP A 140 15.30 21.55 -12.45
CA ASP A 140 16.46 22.16 -13.10
C ASP A 140 17.70 21.28 -12.90
N TYR A 141 18.20 20.68 -13.97
CA TYR A 141 19.42 19.86 -14.00
C TYR A 141 20.66 20.65 -14.43
N THR A 142 20.62 21.99 -14.43
CA THR A 142 21.81 22.79 -14.73
C THR A 142 22.86 22.58 -13.63
N PRO A 143 24.12 22.22 -13.97
CA PRO A 143 25.18 22.08 -12.98
C PRO A 143 25.42 23.40 -12.24
N ALA A 144 25.62 23.33 -10.93
CA ALA A 144 26.02 24.46 -10.09
C ALA A 144 27.41 25.01 -10.46
#